data_AF-A0A975RR98-F1
#
_entry.id   AF-A0A975RR98-F1
#
_cell.length_a   1.000
_cell.length_b   1.000
_cell.length_c   1.000
_cell.angle_alpha   90.00
_cell.angle_beta   90.00
_cell.angle_gamma   90.00
#
_symmetry.space_group_name_H-M   'P 1'
#
loop_
_entity.id
_entity.type
_entity.pdbx_description
1 polymer ?
#
loop_
_entity_poly.entity_id
_entity_poly.type
_entity_poly.pdbx_seq_one_letter_code
_entity_poly.pdbx_strand_id
1 'polypeptide(L)' 'MTTAKVRASTILTAFGEVESELVGKAVVLTDGKAGMVQSVWLDELHGLRISIKGHDGKWPISTIKFEQSCQELSEPAPG' A
#
# COMPACT_ATOMS: atom_id res chain seq x y z
N MET A 1 -10.20 -12.35 -27.17
CA MET A 1 -9.47 -12.33 -25.89
C MET A 1 -10.35 -13.06 -24.88
N THR A 2 -9.84 -14.08 -24.18
CA THR A 2 -10.68 -14.83 -23.23
C THR A 2 -10.98 -13.98 -21.99
N THR A 3 -12.12 -14.19 -21.36
CA THR A 3 -12.50 -13.49 -20.11
C THR A 3 -11.43 -13.65 -19.02
N ALA A 4 -10.80 -14.82 -18.94
CA ALA A 4 -9.69 -15.07 -18.02
C ALA A 4 -8.48 -14.16 -18.31
N LYS A 5 -8.13 -13.98 -19.58
CA LYS A 5 -7.01 -13.11 -19.97
C LYS A 5 -7.29 -11.64 -19.63
N VAL A 6 -8.52 -11.16 -19.85
CA VAL A 6 -8.91 -9.79 -19.47
C VAL A 6 -8.77 -9.59 -17.96
N ARG A 7 -9.30 -10.51 -17.15
CA ARG A 7 -9.21 -10.44 -15.68
C ARG A 7 -7.77 -10.48 -15.18
N ALA A 8 -6.95 -11.38 -15.70
CA ALA A 8 -5.54 -11.49 -15.33
C ALA A 8 -4.77 -10.20 -15.67
N SER A 9 -5.03 -9.60 -16.84
CA SER A 9 -4.43 -8.32 -17.22
C SER A 9 -4.86 -7.20 -16.27
N THR A 10 -6.15 -7.10 -15.90
CA THR A 10 -6.63 -6.09 -14.95
C THR A 10 -5.95 -6.20 -13.59
N ILE A 11 -5.81 -7.42 -13.06
CA ILE A 11 -5.13 -7.66 -11.78
C ILE A 11 -3.66 -7.25 -11.85
N LEU A 12 -2.97 -7.61 -12.94
CA LEU A 12 -1.56 -7.27 -13.12
C LEU A 12 -1.35 -5.76 -13.24
N THR A 13 -2.24 -5.05 -13.94
CA THR A 13 -2.21 -3.58 -14.02
C THR A 13 -2.41 -2.95 -12.64
N ALA A 14 -3.47 -3.33 -11.92
CA ALA A 14 -3.75 -2.80 -10.59
C ALA A 14 -2.61 -3.10 -9.60
N PHE A 15 -1.98 -4.27 -9.72
CA PHE A 15 -0.80 -4.62 -8.93
C PHE A 15 0.38 -3.67 -9.21
N GLY A 16 0.68 -3.39 -10.48
CA GLY A 16 1.75 -2.46 -10.85
C GLY A 16 1.50 -1.02 -10.39
N GLU A 17 0.24 -0.57 -10.40
CA GLU A 17 -0.15 0.74 -9.86
C GLU A 17 0.13 0.81 -8.36
N VAL A 18 -0.28 -0.20 -7.60
CA VAL A 18 -0.06 -0.24 -6.15
C VAL A 18 1.43 -0.41 -5.81
N GLU A 19 2.19 -1.20 -6.56
CA GLU A 19 3.64 -1.31 -6.39
C GLU A 19 4.31 0.07 -6.56
N SER A 20 3.95 0.80 -7.62
CA SER A 20 4.47 2.14 -7.89
C SER A 20 4.07 3.16 -6.82
N GLU A 21 2.89 2.99 -6.21
CA GLU A 21 2.42 3.88 -5.16
C GLU A 21 3.07 3.57 -3.80
N LEU A 22 3.22 2.30 -3.44
CA LEU A 22 3.65 1.90 -2.10
C LEU A 22 5.16 1.78 -1.97
N VAL A 23 5.85 1.21 -2.96
CA VAL A 23 7.29 1.00 -2.88
C VAL A 23 8.00 2.35 -2.71
N GLY A 24 8.83 2.46 -1.68
CA GLY A 24 9.52 3.70 -1.33
C GLY A 24 8.73 4.64 -0.41
N LYS A 25 7.42 4.40 -0.16
CA LYS A 25 6.69 5.13 0.88
C LYS A 25 7.05 4.62 2.28
N ALA A 26 7.05 5.55 3.24
CA ALA A 26 7.11 5.22 4.65
C ALA A 26 5.72 4.76 5.13
N VAL A 27 5.68 3.66 5.88
CA VAL A 27 4.46 3.11 6.46
C VAL A 27 4.69 2.74 7.92
N VAL A 28 3.62 2.80 8.70
CA VAL A 28 3.61 2.35 10.10
C VAL A 28 2.63 1.20 10.22
N LEU A 29 3.10 0.06 10.72
CA LEU A 29 2.27 -1.09 11.03
C LEU A 29 1.53 -0.89 12.35
N THR A 30 0.42 -1.59 12.52
CA THR A 30 -0.37 -1.60 13.76
C THR A 30 0.39 -2.16 14.96
N ASP A 31 1.46 -2.94 14.74
CA ASP A 31 2.37 -3.44 15.78
C ASP A 31 3.42 -2.42 16.22
N GLY A 32 3.40 -1.20 15.64
CA GLY A 32 4.34 -0.12 15.93
C GLY A 32 5.62 -0.15 15.11
N LYS A 33 5.82 -1.12 14.21
CA LYS A 33 6.96 -1.11 13.30
C LYS A 33 6.75 -0.07 12.21
N ALA A 34 7.70 0.85 12.10
CA ALA A 34 7.77 1.81 11.02
C ALA A 34 8.91 1.47 10.07
N GLY A 35 8.71 1.73 8.79
CA GLY A 35 9.78 1.63 7.80
C GLY A 35 9.29 1.90 6.39
N MET A 36 10.21 1.78 5.44
CA MET A 36 9.93 1.98 4.02
C MET A 36 9.48 0.68 3.37
N VAL A 37 8.40 0.72 2.60
CA VAL A 37 7.97 -0.44 1.81
C VAL A 37 9.04 -0.78 0.78
N GLN A 38 9.53 -2.01 0.81
CA GLN A 38 10.56 -2.51 -0.09
C GLN A 38 9.96 -3.18 -1.32
N SER A 39 8.93 -4.00 -1.15
CA SER A 39 8.29 -4.75 -2.24
C SER A 39 6.86 -5.15 -1.88
N VAL A 40 6.02 -5.29 -2.90
CA VAL A 40 4.63 -5.71 -2.80
C VAL A 40 4.47 -7.12 -3.41
N TRP A 41 3.55 -7.93 -2.89
CA TRP A 41 3.35 -9.33 -3.25
C TRP A 41 1.87 -9.68 -3.30
N LEU A 42 1.47 -10.49 -4.27
CA LEU A 42 0.16 -11.15 -4.30
C LEU A 42 0.22 -12.49 -3.54
N ASP A 43 -0.82 -12.76 -2.76
CA ASP A 43 -1.03 -13.92 -1.89
C ASP A 43 -2.46 -14.41 -2.10
N GLU A 44 -2.63 -15.73 -2.21
CA GLU A 44 -3.93 -16.33 -2.53
C GLU A 44 -4.95 -16.23 -1.38
N LEU A 45 -4.48 -16.06 -0.14
CA LEU A 45 -5.33 -16.03 1.05
C LEU A 45 -5.67 -14.60 1.48
N HIS A 46 -4.67 -13.71 1.47
CA HIS A 46 -4.79 -12.35 1.99
C HIS A 46 -4.77 -11.26 0.91
N GLY A 47 -4.62 -11.62 -0.37
CA GLY A 47 -4.54 -10.66 -1.46
C GLY A 47 -3.18 -9.97 -1.51
N LEU A 48 -3.09 -8.71 -1.07
CA LEU A 48 -1.90 -7.87 -1.28
C LEU A 48 -1.09 -7.71 0.02
N ARG A 49 0.20 -8.05 -0.05
CA ARG A 49 1.14 -8.04 1.07
C ARG A 49 2.35 -7.17 0.75
N ILE A 50 2.93 -6.57 1.78
CA ILE A 50 4.13 -5.75 1.66
C ILE A 50 5.26 -6.29 2.51
N SER A 51 6.48 -5.99 2.10
CA SER A 51 7.69 -6.14 2.89
C SER A 51 8.21 -4.75 3.24
N ILE A 52 8.75 -4.61 4.45
CA ILE A 52 9.30 -3.35 4.95
C ILE A 52 10.79 -3.54 5.10
N LYS A 53 11.57 -2.59 4.57
CA LYS A 53 13.03 -2.63 4.64
C LYS A 53 13.46 -2.66 6.11
N GLY A 54 14.30 -3.65 6.46
CA GLY A 54 14.82 -3.82 7.81
C GLY A 54 13.93 -4.62 8.76
N HIS A 55 12.78 -5.10 8.30
CA HIS A 55 11.91 -5.98 9.07
C HIS A 55 11.71 -7.30 8.33
N ASP A 56 11.84 -8.42 9.04
CA ASP A 56 11.59 -9.74 8.48
C ASP A 56 10.09 -10.05 8.45
N GLY A 57 9.58 -10.43 7.28
CA GLY A 57 8.20 -10.84 7.09
C GLY A 57 7.47 -10.15 5.94
N LYS A 58 6.23 -10.60 5.72
CA LYS A 58 5.29 -10.02 4.76
C LYS A 58 3.97 -9.74 5.47
N TRP A 59 3.58 -8.47 5.50
CA TRP A 59 2.39 -8.00 6.21
C TRP A 59 1.27 -7.66 5.24
N PRO A 60 0.01 -7.96 5.57
CA PRO A 60 -1.12 -7.57 4.72
C PRO A 60 -1.28 -6.05 4.71
N ILE A 61 -1.72 -5.48 3.57
CA ILE A 61 -1.96 -4.04 3.46
C ILE A 61 -3.01 -3.52 4.46
N SER A 62 -3.91 -4.37 4.96
CA SER A 62 -4.84 -3.96 6.02
C SER A 62 -4.17 -3.53 7.33
N THR A 63 -2.88 -3.84 7.51
CA THR A 63 -2.13 -3.51 8.73
C THR A 63 -1.29 -2.24 8.61
N ILE A 64 -1.19 -1.63 7.43
CA ILE A 64 -0.50 -0.35 7.26
C ILE A 64 -1.43 0.82 7.58
N LYS A 65 -0.90 1.77 8.34
CA LYS A 65 -1.45 3.12 8.44
C LYS A 65 -0.61 4.04 7.56
N PHE A 66 -1.29 4.79 6.71
CA PHE A 66 -0.69 5.90 6.01
C PHE A 66 -0.56 7.09 6.96
N GLU A 67 0.56 7.79 6.92
CA GLU A 67 0.65 9.12 7.53
C GLU A 67 -0.45 9.98 6.92
N GLN A 68 -1.40 10.41 7.75
CA GLN A 68 -2.39 11.38 7.32
C GLN A 68 -1.62 12.65 6.98
N SER A 69 -1.58 13.03 5.70
CA SER A 69 -1.17 14.38 5.36
C SER A 69 -2.08 15.31 6.15
N CYS A 70 -1.51 16.08 7.07
CA CYS A 70 -2.21 17.12 7.78
C CYS A 70 -2.72 18.11 6.72
N GLN A 71 -3.94 17.92 6.21
CA GLN A 71 -4.64 18.96 5.49
C GLN A 71 -5.01 19.98 6.54
N GLU A 72 -4.15 20.98 6.66
CA GLU A 72 -4.42 22.21 7.37
C GLU A 72 -5.68 22.81 6.72
N LEU A 73 -6.84 22.53 7.33
CA LEU A 73 -8.07 23.26 7.09
C LEU A 73 -7.81 24.70 7.53
N SER A 74 -7.27 25.51 6.62
CA SER A 74 -7.24 26.95 6.80
C SER A 74 -8.68 27.44 6.75
N GLU A 75 -9.35 27.51 7.90
CA GLU A 75 -10.60 28.24 8.05
C GLU A 75 -10.35 29.71 7.68
N PRO A 76 -11.14 30.33 6.78
CA PRO A 76 -11.01 31.75 6.52
C PRO A 76 -11.46 32.52 7.78
N ALA A 77 -10.59 33.39 8.28
CA ALA A 77 -10.86 34.23 9.43
C ALA A 77 -12.15 35.07 9.23
N PRO A 78 -12.99 35.24 10.27
CA PRO A 78 -14.16 36.10 10.17
C PRO A 78 -13.71 37.57 10.15
N GLY A 79 -14.13 38.30 9.12
CA GLY A 79 -14.01 39.75 8.98
C GLY A 79 -15.36 40.35 8.61
#